data_AF-A0A7V5XH84-F1
#
_entry.id   AF-A0A7V5XH84-F1
#
_cell.length_a   1.000
_cell.length_b   1.000
_cell.length_c   1.000
_cell.angle_alpha   90.00
_cell.angle_beta   90.00
_cell.angle_gamma   90.00
#
_symmetry.space_group_name_H-M   'P 1'
#
loop_
_entity.id
_entity.type
_entity.pdbx_description
1 polymer ?
#
loop_
_entity_poly.entity_id
_entity_poly.type
_entity_poly.pdbx_seq_one_letter_code
_entity_poly.pdbx_strand_id
1 'polypeptide(L)'
;MIDFHCHSVFSDGELIPAEIWRRVKALGYSAIAITDHADHSNFEFIIKNLLKIKNVLQGLEPRLIVGIELTHVPPEFIPELIRDARKCGAEIVVVHGETIVEPVAEGTNLSAILGGADILAHPGLIKEEEVKLAVEKGIFLEISGRKGHCFTNGHVVSLAKKYGANLVINSDAHSPSDLLTKELALKIGLGAGLTLEEVKKIWEIAKKRFL
;
A
#
# COMPACT_ATOMS: atom_id res chain seq x y z
N MET A 1 7.97 -1.76 12.82
CA MET A 1 7.64 -1.10 11.53
C MET A 1 6.41 -1.77 10.98
N ILE A 2 5.62 -1.08 10.17
CA ILE A 2 4.46 -1.68 9.47
C ILE A 2 4.64 -1.35 8.00
N ASP A 3 4.30 -2.31 7.15
CA ASP A 3 4.32 -2.17 5.71
C ASP A 3 3.02 -2.75 5.18
N PHE A 4 2.36 -2.00 4.30
CA PHE A 4 1.04 -2.32 3.79
C PHE A 4 1.05 -2.66 2.30
N HIS A 5 2.22 -2.69 1.67
CA HIS A 5 2.33 -2.94 0.24
C HIS A 5 3.51 -3.87 -0.06
N CYS A 6 3.19 -5.15 -0.33
CA CYS A 6 4.15 -6.12 -0.86
C CYS A 6 3.45 -7.26 -1.58
N HIS A 7 4.22 -7.94 -2.43
CA HIS A 7 3.73 -8.96 -3.37
C HIS A 7 4.34 -10.31 -3.05
N SER A 8 3.53 -11.34 -3.21
CA SER A 8 3.90 -12.74 -3.05
C SER A 8 3.85 -13.46 -4.40
N VAL A 9 4.12 -14.76 -4.40
CA VAL A 9 3.96 -15.60 -5.60
C VAL A 9 2.51 -15.77 -6.08
N PHE A 10 1.53 -15.15 -5.39
CA PHE A 10 0.16 -15.12 -5.91
C PHE A 10 -0.03 -14.05 -7.00
N SER A 11 0.95 -13.16 -7.17
CA SER A 11 1.09 -12.27 -8.32
C SER A 11 2.50 -12.41 -8.92
N ASP A 12 3.31 -11.36 -8.93
CA ASP A 12 4.66 -11.33 -9.51
C ASP A 12 5.78 -11.20 -8.46
N GLY A 13 5.44 -11.36 -7.17
CA GLY A 13 6.41 -11.47 -6.10
C GLY A 13 7.18 -12.80 -6.12
N GLU A 14 8.39 -12.80 -5.57
CA GLU A 14 9.29 -13.96 -5.57
C GLU A 14 9.04 -14.94 -4.40
N LEU A 15 8.30 -14.49 -3.37
CA LEU A 15 8.23 -15.18 -2.08
C LEU A 15 6.82 -15.67 -1.76
N ILE A 16 6.71 -16.85 -1.14
CA ILE A 16 5.45 -17.31 -0.56
C ILE A 16 5.09 -16.47 0.69
N PRO A 17 3.79 -16.34 1.04
CA PRO A 17 3.36 -15.55 2.21
C PRO A 17 4.06 -15.89 3.52
N ALA A 18 4.32 -17.18 3.78
CA ALA A 18 5.00 -17.62 4.99
C ALA A 18 6.47 -17.15 5.07
N GLU A 19 7.15 -17.08 3.92
CA GLU A 19 8.53 -16.61 3.86
C GLU A 19 8.62 -15.09 4.02
N ILE A 20 7.73 -14.33 3.36
CA ILE A 20 7.58 -12.89 3.57
C ILE A 20 7.45 -12.62 5.07
N TRP A 21 6.47 -13.27 5.71
CA TRP A 21 6.21 -13.15 7.14
C TRP A 21 7.45 -13.45 8.00
N ARG A 22 8.18 -14.53 7.69
CA ARG A 22 9.38 -14.92 8.44
C ARG A 22 10.50 -13.89 8.32
N ARG A 23 10.70 -13.34 7.12
CA ARG A 23 11.73 -12.33 6.84
C ARG A 23 11.42 -11.01 7.53
N VAL A 24 10.19 -10.51 7.43
CA VAL A 24 9.81 -9.27 8.11
C VAL A 24 9.83 -9.41 9.63
N LYS A 25 9.57 -10.61 10.17
CA LYS A 25 9.80 -10.92 11.59
C LYS A 25 11.26 -10.72 11.99
N ALA A 26 12.21 -11.19 11.17
CA ALA A 26 13.64 -10.99 11.43
C ALA A 26 14.05 -9.50 11.35
N LEU A 27 13.32 -8.70 10.58
CA LEU A 27 13.50 -7.24 10.47
C LEU A 27 12.78 -6.43 11.57
N GLY A 28 12.07 -7.08 12.50
CA GLY A 28 11.39 -6.40 13.61
C GLY A 28 10.12 -5.65 13.20
N TYR A 29 9.41 -6.15 12.19
CA TYR A 29 8.08 -5.63 11.84
C TYR A 29 7.07 -5.97 12.95
N SER A 30 6.08 -5.10 13.13
CA SER A 30 4.92 -5.36 14.01
C SER A 30 3.72 -5.90 13.22
N ALA A 31 3.61 -5.51 11.94
CA ALA A 31 2.61 -6.03 11.02
C ALA A 31 3.09 -5.94 9.57
N ILE A 32 2.50 -6.75 8.70
CA ILE A 32 2.70 -6.76 7.25
C ILE A 32 1.36 -7.03 6.57
N ALA A 33 0.99 -6.23 5.58
CA ALA A 33 -0.06 -6.60 4.63
C ALA A 33 0.60 -7.19 3.38
N ILE A 34 0.05 -8.29 2.89
CA ILE A 34 0.36 -8.81 1.56
C ILE A 34 -0.78 -8.36 0.65
N THR A 35 -0.42 -7.66 -0.42
CA THR A 35 -1.34 -6.96 -1.34
C THR A 35 -0.94 -7.27 -2.77
N ASP A 36 -0.96 -8.57 -3.11
CA ASP A 36 -0.68 -9.03 -4.47
C ASP A 36 -1.51 -8.29 -5.52
N HIS A 37 -0.91 -8.07 -6.70
CA HIS A 37 -1.59 -7.49 -7.85
C HIS A 37 -2.84 -8.29 -8.25
N ALA A 38 -3.95 -7.59 -8.43
CA ALA A 38 -5.22 -8.21 -8.72
C ALA A 38 -6.13 -7.42 -9.65
N ASP A 39 -6.96 -8.19 -10.35
CA ASP A 39 -8.13 -7.74 -11.09
C ASP A 39 -9.31 -8.69 -10.81
N HIS A 40 -10.38 -8.60 -11.60
CA HIS A 40 -11.57 -9.44 -11.45
C HIS A 40 -11.29 -10.94 -11.61
N SER A 41 -10.18 -11.33 -12.27
CA SER A 41 -9.86 -12.73 -12.55
C SER A 41 -9.29 -13.47 -11.34
N ASN A 42 -8.59 -12.80 -10.43
CA ASN A 42 -7.76 -13.44 -9.41
C ASN A 42 -7.98 -12.94 -7.98
N PHE A 43 -8.68 -11.82 -7.75
CA PHE A 43 -8.80 -11.22 -6.40
C PHE A 43 -9.34 -12.22 -5.35
N GLU A 44 -10.36 -13.03 -5.70
CA GLU A 44 -10.90 -14.03 -4.79
C GLU A 44 -9.88 -15.12 -4.44
N PHE A 45 -9.08 -15.56 -5.42
CA PHE A 45 -8.05 -16.57 -5.20
C PHE A 45 -7.00 -16.06 -4.21
N ILE A 46 -6.51 -14.83 -4.40
CA ILE A 46 -5.51 -14.21 -3.54
C ILE A 46 -6.05 -14.10 -2.10
N ILE A 47 -7.19 -13.42 -1.92
CA ILE A 47 -7.76 -13.14 -0.60
C ILE A 47 -8.07 -14.44 0.15
N LYS A 48 -8.71 -15.43 -0.51
CA LYS A 48 -9.05 -16.71 0.12
C LYS A 48 -7.81 -17.50 0.54
N ASN A 49 -6.71 -17.45 -0.20
CA ASN A 49 -5.48 -18.14 0.18
C ASN A 49 -4.71 -17.38 1.27
N LEU A 50 -4.70 -16.05 1.25
CA LEU A 50 -4.14 -15.23 2.34
C LEU A 50 -4.89 -15.44 3.67
N LEU A 51 -6.21 -15.58 3.64
CA LEU A 51 -7.02 -15.93 4.83
C LEU A 51 -6.60 -17.27 5.45
N LYS A 52 -6.29 -18.29 4.63
CA LYS A 52 -5.83 -19.60 5.13
C LYS A 52 -4.53 -19.47 5.92
N ILE A 53 -3.52 -18.79 5.36
CA ILE A 53 -2.24 -18.62 6.05
C ILE A 53 -2.36 -17.68 7.26
N LYS A 54 -3.22 -16.65 7.20
CA LYS A 54 -3.52 -15.81 8.37
C LYS A 54 -4.06 -16.62 9.54
N ASN A 55 -4.95 -17.58 9.29
CA ASN A 55 -5.47 -18.45 10.34
C ASN A 55 -4.37 -19.30 10.99
N VAL A 56 -3.40 -19.79 10.22
CA VAL A 56 -2.25 -20.55 10.74
C VAL A 56 -1.33 -19.66 11.60
N LEU A 57 -1.16 -18.40 11.21
CA LEU A 57 -0.29 -17.43 11.90
C LEU A 57 -1.02 -16.64 12.99
N GLN A 58 -2.26 -16.99 13.31
CA GLN A 58 -3.08 -16.26 14.28
C GLN A 58 -2.41 -16.22 15.66
N GLY A 59 -2.32 -15.02 16.24
CA GLY A 59 -1.69 -14.80 17.55
C GLY A 59 -0.16 -14.72 17.52
N LEU A 60 0.48 -14.85 16.35
CA LEU A 60 1.91 -14.65 16.18
C LEU A 60 2.23 -13.23 15.73
N GLU A 61 3.42 -12.75 16.09
CA GLU A 61 3.98 -11.50 15.59
C GLU A 61 5.04 -11.74 14.50
N PRO A 62 5.08 -10.92 13.42
CA PRO A 62 4.21 -9.77 13.14
C PRO A 62 2.76 -10.16 12.78
N ARG A 63 1.80 -9.26 12.98
CA ARG A 63 0.41 -9.47 12.51
C ARG A 63 0.39 -9.52 10.97
N LEU A 64 -0.15 -10.60 10.41
CA LEU A 64 -0.46 -10.66 8.99
C LEU A 64 -1.84 -10.01 8.72
N ILE A 65 -1.87 -9.07 7.79
CA ILE A 65 -3.08 -8.40 7.29
C ILE A 65 -3.37 -8.94 5.89
N VAL A 66 -4.60 -9.40 5.65
CA VAL A 66 -5.02 -9.82 4.31
C VAL A 66 -5.34 -8.56 3.50
N GLY A 67 -4.49 -8.25 2.53
CA GLY A 67 -4.68 -7.14 1.63
C GLY A 67 -4.88 -7.60 0.19
N ILE A 68 -5.12 -6.62 -0.68
CA ILE A 68 -5.13 -6.78 -2.13
C ILE A 68 -4.67 -5.46 -2.75
N GLU A 69 -3.92 -5.49 -3.84
CA GLU A 69 -3.72 -4.32 -4.68
C GLU A 69 -4.52 -4.48 -5.98
N LEU A 70 -5.39 -3.51 -6.28
CA LEU A 70 -6.09 -3.48 -7.56
C LEU A 70 -5.20 -2.81 -8.60
N THR A 71 -4.80 -3.57 -9.62
CA THR A 71 -3.74 -3.18 -10.55
C THR A 71 -4.25 -3.24 -11.99
N HIS A 72 -4.07 -2.13 -12.74
CA HIS A 72 -4.53 -1.98 -14.13
C HIS A 72 -6.02 -2.30 -14.38
N VAL A 73 -6.86 -2.21 -13.34
CA VAL A 73 -8.31 -2.31 -13.46
C VAL A 73 -8.84 -1.03 -14.12
N PRO A 74 -9.74 -1.12 -15.13
CA PRO A 74 -10.31 0.08 -15.73
C PRO A 74 -11.00 0.96 -14.67
N PRO A 75 -10.80 2.28 -14.67
CA PRO A 75 -11.22 3.15 -13.57
C PRO A 75 -12.70 3.00 -13.19
N GLU A 76 -13.59 2.78 -14.15
CA GLU A 76 -15.03 2.62 -13.91
C GLU A 76 -15.39 1.41 -13.03
N PHE A 77 -14.53 0.38 -12.96
CA PHE A 77 -14.79 -0.84 -12.18
C PHE A 77 -14.07 -0.86 -10.82
N ILE A 78 -13.09 0.02 -10.59
CA ILE A 78 -12.34 0.08 -9.32
C ILE A 78 -13.28 0.18 -8.09
N PRO A 79 -14.32 1.04 -8.06
CA PRO A 79 -15.18 1.15 -6.89
C PRO A 79 -15.97 -0.12 -6.58
N GLU A 80 -16.34 -0.89 -7.61
CA GLU A 80 -17.00 -2.18 -7.45
C GLU A 80 -16.05 -3.21 -6.88
N LEU A 81 -14.86 -3.34 -7.47
CA LEU A 81 -13.89 -4.35 -7.06
C LEU A 81 -13.35 -4.08 -5.64
N ILE A 82 -13.25 -2.83 -5.19
CA ILE A 82 -12.98 -2.50 -3.78
C ILE A 82 -14.04 -3.10 -2.86
N ARG A 83 -15.33 -2.96 -3.19
CA ARG A 83 -16.43 -3.52 -2.39
C ARG A 83 -16.38 -5.04 -2.38
N ASP A 84 -16.12 -5.66 -3.52
CA ASP A 84 -16.14 -7.12 -3.63
C ASP A 84 -14.92 -7.76 -2.99
N ALA A 85 -13.75 -7.13 -3.05
CA ALA A 85 -12.58 -7.53 -2.27
C ALA A 85 -12.87 -7.51 -0.76
N ARG A 86 -13.50 -6.45 -0.25
CA ARG A 86 -13.91 -6.37 1.16
C ARG A 86 -14.92 -7.45 1.54
N LYS A 87 -15.93 -7.71 0.70
CA LYS A 87 -16.87 -8.83 0.91
C LYS A 87 -16.16 -10.19 0.92
N CYS A 88 -15.10 -10.35 0.14
CA CYS A 88 -14.28 -11.55 0.10
C CYS A 88 -13.33 -11.68 1.32
N GLY A 89 -13.22 -10.64 2.14
CA GLY A 89 -12.45 -10.66 3.40
C GLY A 89 -11.14 -9.90 3.37
N ALA A 90 -10.89 -9.04 2.37
CA ALA A 90 -9.76 -8.10 2.43
C ALA A 90 -9.95 -7.12 3.60
N GLU A 91 -8.91 -7.01 4.44
CA GLU A 91 -8.83 -6.03 5.54
C GLU A 91 -8.32 -4.67 5.06
N ILE A 92 -7.50 -4.66 4.00
CA ILE A 92 -6.95 -3.47 3.36
C ILE A 92 -7.10 -3.63 1.85
N VAL A 93 -7.57 -2.57 1.18
CA VAL A 93 -7.54 -2.49 -0.28
C VAL A 93 -6.63 -1.35 -0.72
N VAL A 94 -5.57 -1.72 -1.42
CA VAL A 94 -4.65 -0.80 -2.09
C VAL A 94 -5.06 -0.68 -3.56
N VAL A 95 -4.87 0.48 -4.15
CA VAL A 95 -5.01 0.65 -5.61
C VAL A 95 -3.70 1.15 -6.18
N HIS A 96 -3.24 0.50 -7.24
CA HIS A 96 -2.08 0.89 -8.02
C HIS A 96 -2.34 2.25 -8.67
N GLY A 97 -1.73 3.32 -8.15
CA GLY A 97 -1.96 4.68 -8.64
C GLY A 97 -1.23 4.98 -9.94
N GLU A 98 -1.48 6.18 -10.49
CA GLU A 98 -0.99 6.65 -11.79
C GLU A 98 0.52 6.96 -11.81
N THR A 99 1.32 5.97 -11.50
CA THR A 99 2.78 6.06 -11.47
C THR A 99 3.33 6.43 -12.85
N ILE A 100 4.44 7.17 -12.88
CA ILE A 100 5.00 7.72 -14.13
C ILE A 100 5.83 6.72 -14.94
N VAL A 101 5.99 5.50 -14.43
CA VAL A 101 6.86 4.47 -15.02
C VAL A 101 6.08 3.36 -15.72
N GLU A 102 4.75 3.36 -15.64
CA GLU A 102 3.87 2.33 -16.17
C GLU A 102 2.62 2.93 -16.86
N PRO A 103 1.96 2.20 -17.77
CA PRO A 103 0.85 2.70 -18.56
C PRO A 103 -0.49 2.62 -17.80
N VAL A 104 -0.57 3.21 -16.61
CA VAL A 104 -1.79 3.23 -15.79
C VAL A 104 -2.83 4.16 -16.44
N ALA A 105 -4.10 3.74 -16.46
CA ALA A 105 -5.17 4.51 -17.09
C ALA A 105 -5.46 5.82 -16.33
N GLU A 106 -5.63 6.93 -17.06
CA GLU A 106 -6.05 8.20 -16.44
C GLU A 106 -7.43 8.07 -15.78
N GLY A 107 -7.58 8.65 -14.59
CA GLY A 107 -8.75 8.55 -13.74
C GLY A 107 -8.66 7.45 -12.68
N THR A 108 -7.58 6.65 -12.67
CA THR A 108 -7.35 5.59 -11.68
C THR A 108 -7.24 6.17 -10.27
N ASN A 109 -6.46 7.25 -10.10
CA ASN A 109 -6.28 7.91 -8.80
C ASN A 109 -7.63 8.41 -8.25
N LEU A 110 -8.37 9.18 -9.05
CA LEU A 110 -9.69 9.69 -8.70
C LEU A 110 -10.67 8.56 -8.36
N SER A 111 -10.69 7.48 -9.16
CA SER A 111 -11.61 6.36 -8.95
C SER A 111 -11.27 5.58 -7.69
N ALA A 112 -9.99 5.36 -7.38
CA ALA A 112 -9.56 4.74 -6.13
C ALA A 112 -10.05 5.52 -4.90
N ILE A 113 -9.91 6.85 -4.95
CA ILE A 113 -10.32 7.75 -3.87
C ILE A 113 -11.85 7.73 -3.71
N LEU A 114 -12.59 7.87 -4.81
CA LEU A 114 -14.07 7.84 -4.79
C LEU A 114 -14.62 6.47 -4.38
N GLY A 115 -13.95 5.40 -4.79
CA GLY A 115 -14.26 4.02 -4.43
C GLY A 115 -13.95 3.67 -2.97
N GLY A 116 -13.19 4.52 -2.28
CA GLY A 116 -12.88 4.35 -0.87
C GLY A 116 -11.81 3.30 -0.59
N ALA A 117 -10.76 3.27 -1.41
CA ALA A 117 -9.55 2.50 -1.13
C ALA A 117 -8.95 2.89 0.24
N ASP A 118 -8.15 2.03 0.83
CA ASP A 118 -7.46 2.36 2.09
C ASP A 118 -6.18 3.16 1.81
N ILE A 119 -5.45 2.77 0.77
CA ILE A 119 -4.20 3.39 0.32
C ILE A 119 -4.24 3.53 -1.20
N LEU A 120 -3.82 4.70 -1.70
CA LEU A 120 -3.47 4.90 -3.10
C LEU A 120 -1.95 4.77 -3.24
N ALA A 121 -1.50 3.66 -3.84
CA ALA A 121 -0.08 3.34 -4.01
C ALA A 121 0.55 4.22 -5.10
N HIS A 122 1.81 4.62 -4.88
CA HIS A 122 2.64 5.42 -5.80
C HIS A 122 1.87 6.24 -6.85
N PRO A 123 1.12 7.28 -6.45
CA PRO A 123 0.10 7.93 -7.28
C PRO A 123 0.65 8.83 -8.39
N GLY A 124 1.96 8.80 -8.62
CA GLY A 124 2.64 9.62 -9.61
C GLY A 124 2.46 11.11 -9.37
N LEU A 125 2.11 11.83 -10.43
CA LEU A 125 1.88 13.27 -10.41
C LEU A 125 0.44 13.61 -10.00
N ILE A 126 0.02 13.10 -8.84
CA ILE A 126 -1.32 13.31 -8.27
C ILE A 126 -1.73 14.79 -8.26
N LYS A 127 -2.97 15.08 -8.62
CA LYS A 127 -3.48 16.45 -8.75
C LYS A 127 -3.92 17.01 -7.39
N GLU A 128 -3.96 18.34 -7.25
CA GLU A 128 -4.30 18.98 -5.98
C GLU A 128 -5.72 18.65 -5.51
N GLU A 129 -6.66 18.58 -6.46
CA GLU A 129 -8.05 18.20 -6.24
C GLU A 129 -8.19 16.76 -5.73
N GLU A 130 -7.38 15.84 -6.23
CA GLU A 130 -7.36 14.44 -5.78
C GLU A 130 -6.82 14.35 -4.35
N VAL A 131 -5.77 15.09 -4.01
CA VAL A 131 -5.24 15.13 -2.64
C VAL A 131 -6.27 15.69 -1.65
N LYS A 132 -6.99 16.75 -2.00
CA LYS A 132 -8.08 17.29 -1.16
C LYS A 132 -9.19 16.27 -0.95
N LEU A 133 -9.56 15.54 -2.01
CA LEU A 133 -10.57 14.51 -1.93
C LEU A 133 -10.09 13.31 -1.09
N ALA A 134 -8.81 12.93 -1.20
CA ALA A 134 -8.20 11.91 -0.36
C ALA A 134 -8.27 12.28 1.13
N VAL A 135 -8.07 13.55 1.49
CA VAL A 135 -8.27 14.05 2.86
C VAL A 135 -9.73 13.87 3.31
N GLU A 136 -10.69 14.29 2.50
CA GLU A 136 -12.13 14.18 2.81
C GLU A 136 -12.55 12.72 3.01
N LYS A 137 -12.07 11.82 2.15
CA LYS A 137 -12.39 10.39 2.18
C LYS A 137 -11.53 9.59 3.15
N GLY A 138 -10.49 10.18 3.73
CA GLY A 138 -9.57 9.52 4.65
C GLY A 138 -8.65 8.49 3.99
N ILE A 139 -8.35 8.66 2.70
CA ILE A 139 -7.45 7.80 1.92
C ILE A 139 -6.01 8.17 2.22
N PHE A 140 -5.15 7.17 2.42
CA PHE A 140 -3.72 7.40 2.61
C PHE A 140 -3.02 7.43 1.26
N LEU A 141 -2.04 8.34 1.12
CA LEU A 141 -1.18 8.41 -0.05
C LEU A 141 0.16 7.75 0.25
N GLU A 142 0.65 6.94 -0.67
CA GLU A 142 1.91 6.21 -0.47
C GLU A 142 3.14 7.03 -0.87
N ILE A 143 4.15 6.94 -0.01
CA ILE A 143 5.56 7.22 -0.31
C ILE A 143 6.22 5.86 -0.56
N SER A 144 6.50 5.55 -1.83
CA SER A 144 6.98 4.22 -2.20
C SER A 144 8.49 4.09 -2.01
N GLY A 145 8.92 2.97 -1.46
CA GLY A 145 10.32 2.55 -1.42
C GLY A 145 10.79 1.89 -2.71
N ARG A 146 9.88 1.57 -3.64
CA ARG A 146 10.20 0.85 -4.87
C ARG A 146 10.87 1.74 -5.90
N LYS A 147 11.92 1.21 -6.52
CA LYS A 147 12.65 1.85 -7.62
C LYS A 147 11.68 2.21 -8.76
N GLY A 148 11.82 3.41 -9.33
CA GLY A 148 10.90 3.91 -10.35
C GLY A 148 9.68 4.61 -9.74
N HIS A 149 8.86 3.88 -8.98
CA HIS A 149 7.68 4.45 -8.33
C HIS A 149 8.01 5.57 -7.33
N CYS A 150 9.19 5.52 -6.70
CA CYS A 150 9.65 6.54 -5.75
C CYS A 150 9.99 7.91 -6.37
N PHE A 151 10.06 8.03 -7.71
CA PHE A 151 10.48 9.27 -8.38
C PHE A 151 9.59 10.48 -8.09
N THR A 152 8.32 10.25 -7.75
CA THR A 152 7.34 11.32 -7.47
C THR A 152 7.09 11.54 -5.98
N ASN A 153 7.79 10.84 -5.08
CA ASN A 153 7.58 10.94 -3.63
C ASN A 153 7.62 12.39 -3.12
N GLY A 154 8.53 13.22 -3.63
CA GLY A 154 8.63 14.64 -3.26
C GLY A 154 7.39 15.47 -3.65
N HIS A 155 6.79 15.16 -4.81
CA HIS A 155 5.54 15.79 -5.26
C HIS A 155 4.37 15.39 -4.35
N VAL A 156 4.24 14.08 -4.07
CA VAL A 156 3.21 13.54 -3.16
C VAL A 156 3.33 14.16 -1.78
N VAL A 157 4.54 14.21 -1.19
CA VAL A 157 4.78 14.82 0.12
C VAL A 157 4.47 16.32 0.12
N SER A 158 4.89 17.06 -0.91
CA SER A 158 4.64 18.49 -1.01
C SER A 158 3.13 18.81 -0.97
N LEU A 159 2.33 18.11 -1.78
CA LEU A 159 0.88 18.30 -1.81
C LEU A 159 0.20 17.78 -0.54
N ALA A 160 0.64 16.63 -0.01
CA ALA A 160 0.10 16.09 1.23
C ALA A 160 0.32 17.04 2.41
N LYS A 161 1.49 17.69 2.50
CA LYS A 161 1.76 18.72 3.52
C LYS A 161 0.90 19.97 3.31
N LYS A 162 0.73 20.41 2.06
CA LYS A 162 -0.08 21.57 1.71
C LYS A 162 -1.56 21.39 2.09
N TYR A 163 -2.09 20.18 1.93
CA TYR A 163 -3.53 19.91 2.10
C TYR A 163 -3.89 19.03 3.29
N GLY A 164 -2.90 18.51 4.03
CA GLY A 164 -3.12 17.69 5.22
C GLY A 164 -3.48 16.23 4.94
N ALA A 165 -3.04 15.65 3.83
CA ALA A 165 -3.29 14.26 3.51
C ALA A 165 -2.48 13.32 4.41
N ASN A 166 -3.08 12.18 4.76
CA ASN A 166 -2.38 11.13 5.48
C ASN A 166 -1.43 10.40 4.53
N LEU A 167 -0.25 10.05 5.03
CA LEU A 167 0.80 9.38 4.27
C LEU A 167 1.12 8.03 4.89
N VAL A 168 1.55 7.08 4.06
CA VAL A 168 2.22 5.83 4.47
C VAL A 168 3.56 5.70 3.75
N ILE A 169 4.53 5.01 4.36
CA ILE A 169 5.77 4.60 3.69
C ILE A 169 5.74 3.08 3.59
N ASN A 170 5.71 2.55 2.36
CA ASN A 170 5.68 1.12 2.10
C ASN A 170 6.82 0.70 1.18
N SER A 171 7.13 -0.60 1.18
CA SER A 171 8.21 -1.14 0.34
C SER A 171 7.79 -1.31 -1.12
N ASP A 172 6.55 -1.75 -1.36
CA ASP A 172 6.13 -2.33 -2.63
C ASP A 172 7.09 -3.47 -3.06
N ALA A 173 7.36 -4.34 -2.08
CA ALA A 173 8.38 -5.38 -2.21
C ALA A 173 7.91 -6.54 -3.07
N HIS A 174 8.72 -6.86 -4.09
CA HIS A 174 8.55 -8.04 -4.95
C HIS A 174 9.62 -9.10 -4.68
N SER A 175 10.81 -8.67 -4.25
CA SER A 175 11.95 -9.52 -3.94
C SER A 175 12.40 -9.33 -2.48
N PRO A 176 13.20 -10.25 -1.90
CA PRO A 176 13.76 -10.08 -0.56
C PRO A 176 14.53 -8.77 -0.36
N SER A 177 15.19 -8.27 -1.41
CA SER A 177 15.99 -7.04 -1.36
C SER A 177 15.15 -5.76 -1.33
N ASP A 178 13.86 -5.84 -1.66
CA ASP A 178 12.95 -4.70 -1.62
C ASP A 178 12.40 -4.44 -0.20
N LEU A 179 12.49 -5.42 0.71
CA LEU A 179 12.02 -5.27 2.08
C LEU A 179 12.75 -4.14 2.81
N LEU A 180 11.99 -3.25 3.42
CA LEU A 180 12.55 -2.10 4.13
C LEU A 180 13.08 -2.47 5.51
N THR A 181 14.17 -1.83 5.92
CA THR A 181 14.49 -1.67 7.34
C THR A 181 13.83 -0.39 7.85
N LYS A 182 13.63 -0.28 9.17
CA LYS A 182 13.14 0.98 9.77
C LYS A 182 14.04 2.17 9.44
N GLU A 183 15.35 1.94 9.36
CA GLU A 183 16.32 2.98 9.00
C GLU A 183 16.17 3.42 7.54
N LEU A 184 16.01 2.47 6.61
CA LEU A 184 15.82 2.79 5.20
C LEU A 184 14.48 3.49 4.96
N ALA A 185 13.39 3.03 5.58
CA ALA A 185 12.09 3.69 5.52
C ALA A 185 12.16 5.14 6.04
N LEU A 186 12.90 5.39 7.13
CA LEU A 186 13.16 6.75 7.61
C LEU A 186 13.90 7.59 6.56
N LYS A 187 14.98 7.07 5.98
CA LYS A 187 15.76 7.76 4.95
C LYS A 187 14.92 8.09 3.71
N ILE A 188 14.03 7.19 3.29
CA ILE A 188 13.08 7.42 2.18
C ILE A 188 12.15 8.58 2.53
N GLY A 189 11.54 8.58 3.71
CA GLY A 189 10.66 9.67 4.15
C GLY A 189 11.38 11.03 4.20
N LEU A 190 12.60 11.07 4.76
CA LEU A 190 13.42 12.29 4.78
C LEU A 190 13.81 12.74 3.36
N GLY A 191 14.21 11.81 2.50
CA GLY A 191 14.53 12.08 1.10
C GLY A 191 13.35 12.59 0.28
N ALA A 192 12.13 12.23 0.67
CA ALA A 192 10.89 12.74 0.08
C ALA A 192 10.50 14.16 0.58
N GLY A 193 11.21 14.73 1.56
CA GLY A 193 10.95 16.08 2.07
C GLY A 193 10.15 16.14 3.38
N LEU A 194 10.02 15.02 4.10
CA LEU A 194 9.50 14.99 5.46
C LEU A 194 10.60 15.32 6.48
N THR A 195 10.21 15.85 7.64
CA THR A 195 11.07 15.93 8.82
C THR A 195 11.05 14.60 9.59
N LEU A 196 11.98 14.43 10.54
CA LEU A 196 12.00 13.27 11.43
C LEU A 196 10.71 13.15 12.24
N GLU A 197 10.19 14.27 12.77
CA GLU A 197 8.94 14.33 13.51
C GLU A 197 7.74 13.96 12.62
N GLU A 198 7.73 14.42 11.37
CA GLU A 198 6.68 14.06 10.41
C GLU A 198 6.70 12.56 10.10
N VAL A 199 7.88 11.96 9.85
CA VAL A 199 8.00 10.50 9.63
C VAL A 199 7.48 9.71 10.85
N LYS A 200 7.82 10.12 12.07
CA LYS A 200 7.29 9.48 13.28
C LYS A 200 5.77 9.61 13.37
N LYS A 201 5.24 10.80 13.06
CA LYS A 201 3.80 11.08 13.11
C LYS A 201 3.02 10.23 12.10
N ILE A 202 3.49 10.08 10.87
CA ILE A 202 2.80 9.23 9.87
C ILE A 202 2.76 7.77 10.31
N TRP A 203 3.83 7.25 10.94
CA TRP A 203 3.84 5.87 11.46
C TRP A 203 2.84 5.67 12.60
N GLU A 204 2.71 6.64 13.51
CA GLU A 204 1.71 6.57 14.58
C GLU A 204 0.28 6.66 14.04
N ILE A 205 0.03 7.54 13.05
CA ILE A 205 -1.28 7.65 12.40
C ILE A 205 -1.65 6.35 11.69
N ALA A 206 -0.74 5.79 10.88
CA ALA A 206 -0.97 4.55 10.16
C ALA A 206 -1.19 3.37 11.12
N LYS A 207 -0.39 3.28 12.21
CA LYS A 207 -0.58 2.29 13.26
C LYS A 207 -1.96 2.40 13.90
N LYS A 208 -2.39 3.60 14.29
CA LYS A 208 -3.71 3.83 14.90
C LYS A 208 -4.87 3.52 13.95
N ARG A 209 -4.67 3.71 12.64
CA ARG A 209 -5.71 3.48 11.64
C ARG A 209 -5.90 2.00 11.31
N PHE A 210 -4.80 1.25 11.19
CA PHE A 210 -4.81 -0.08 10.58
C PHE A 210 -4.51 -1.23 11.56
N LEU A 211 -4.01 -0.97 12.77
CA LEU A 211 -3.76 -1.99 13.81
C LEU A 211 -4.69 -1.85 15.01
#